data_AF-A0AAE8W8F6-F1
#
_entry.id   AF-A0AAE8W8F6-F1
#
_cell.length_a   1.000
_cell.length_b   1.000
_cell.length_c   1.000
_cell.angle_alpha   90.00
_cell.angle_beta   90.00
_cell.angle_gamma   90.00
#
_symmetry.space_group_name_H-M   'P 1'
#
loop_
_entity.id
_entity.type
_entity.pdbx_description
1 polymer ?
#
loop_
_entity_poly.entity_id
_entity_poly.type
_entity_poly.pdbx_seq_one_letter_code
_entity_poly.pdbx_strand_id
1 'polypeptide(L)'
;FGKALAQQGVVHNWIADARVTVEQLRLLVLKTAWLMDTVGNRGAHTEIQAIKIATPRAVVDVIDRAIQLHGAGGVSQDFPLAELYAGARTLMIADGPDEVHQRSLARRELKKYV
;
A
#
# COMPACT_ATOMS: atom_id res chain seq x y z
N PHE A 1 -22.22 16.86 -13.91
CA PHE A 1 -21.89 17.36 -15.28
C PHE A 1 -22.34 16.42 -16.40
N GLY A 2 -23.57 15.88 -16.37
CA GLY A 2 -24.15 15.11 -17.49
C GLY A 2 -23.47 13.80 -17.92
N LYS A 3 -22.39 13.37 -17.24
CA LYS A 3 -21.64 12.13 -17.50
C LYS A 3 -21.42 11.39 -16.19
N ALA A 4 -21.21 10.07 -16.29
CA ALA A 4 -20.78 9.26 -15.15
C ALA A 4 -19.42 9.73 -14.62
N LEU A 5 -19.18 9.57 -13.31
CA LEU A 5 -17.87 9.88 -12.70
C LEU A 5 -16.74 9.05 -13.33
N ALA A 6 -17.03 7.80 -13.67
CA ALA A 6 -16.08 6.91 -14.35
C ALA A 6 -15.62 7.41 -15.73
N GLN A 7 -16.28 8.41 -16.32
CA GLN A 7 -15.89 9.03 -17.60
C GLN A 7 -15.11 10.34 -17.43
N GLN A 8 -14.85 10.76 -16.19
CA GLN A 8 -14.05 11.95 -15.91
C GLN A 8 -12.57 11.60 -16.00
N GLY A 9 -11.78 12.42 -16.70
CA GLY A 9 -10.37 12.11 -16.97
C GLY A 9 -9.53 11.88 -15.70
N VAL A 10 -9.81 12.62 -14.62
CA VAL A 10 -9.13 12.41 -13.32
C VAL A 10 -9.38 11.01 -12.75
N VAL A 11 -10.58 10.47 -12.96
CA VAL A 11 -10.97 9.14 -12.47
C VAL A 11 -10.29 8.05 -13.29
N HIS A 12 -10.10 8.26 -14.60
CA HIS A 12 -9.29 7.35 -15.42
C HIS A 12 -7.85 7.26 -14.90
N ASN A 13 -7.23 8.40 -14.57
CA ASN A 13 -5.88 8.43 -14.04
C ASN A 13 -5.79 7.68 -12.70
N TRP A 14 -6.74 7.91 -11.79
CA TRP A 14 -6.76 7.21 -10.51
C TRP A 14 -6.91 5.69 -10.65
N ILE A 15 -7.78 5.24 -11.54
CA ILE A 15 -7.97 3.81 -11.82
C ILE A 15 -6.70 3.21 -12.44
N ALA A 16 -6.06 3.91 -13.38
CA ALA A 16 -4.82 3.46 -14.00
C ALA A 16 -3.68 3.35 -12.98
N ASP A 17 -3.47 4.39 -12.17
CA ASP A 17 -2.45 4.42 -11.11
C ASP A 17 -2.68 3.31 -10.07
N ALA A 18 -3.93 3.14 -9.63
CA ALA A 18 -4.30 2.10 -8.69
C ALA A 18 -4.02 0.71 -9.26
N ARG A 19 -4.36 0.47 -10.54
CA ARG A 19 -4.10 -0.81 -11.21
C ARG A 19 -2.62 -1.14 -11.26
N VAL A 20 -1.78 -0.18 -11.66
CA VAL A 20 -0.32 -0.36 -11.75
C VAL A 20 0.27 -0.59 -10.36
N THR A 21 -0.12 0.23 -9.38
CA THR A 21 0.38 0.15 -8.00
C THR A 21 0.06 -1.19 -7.36
N VAL A 22 -1.17 -1.67 -7.51
CA VAL A 22 -1.60 -2.98 -6.97
C VAL A 22 -0.80 -4.12 -7.59
N GLU A 23 -0.51 -4.06 -8.90
CA GLU A 23 0.29 -5.10 -9.56
C GLU A 23 1.75 -5.09 -9.07
N GLN A 24 2.37 -3.91 -8.98
CA GLN A 24 3.74 -3.76 -8.47
C GLN A 24 3.89 -4.31 -7.04
N LEU A 25 2.94 -3.97 -6.17
CA LEU A 25 2.97 -4.42 -4.77
C LEU A 25 2.67 -5.91 -4.63
N ARG A 26 1.74 -6.46 -5.43
CA ARG A 26 1.47 -7.89 -5.45
C ARG A 26 2.74 -8.66 -5.81
N LEU A 27 3.45 -8.24 -6.85
CA LEU A 27 4.70 -8.87 -7.26
C LEU A 27 5.81 -8.70 -6.21
N LEU A 28 5.89 -7.53 -5.54
CA LEU A 28 6.83 -7.34 -4.44
C LEU A 28 6.55 -8.28 -3.26
N VAL A 29 5.28 -8.46 -2.88
CA VAL A 29 4.88 -9.40 -1.82
C VAL A 29 5.20 -10.84 -2.21
N LEU A 30 4.90 -11.24 -3.45
CA LEU A 30 5.21 -12.59 -3.92
C LEU A 30 6.73 -12.84 -4.01
N LYS A 31 7.51 -11.85 -4.44
CA LYS A 31 8.97 -11.89 -4.38
C LYS A 31 9.45 -12.08 -2.93
N THR A 32 8.90 -11.32 -1.99
CA THR A 32 9.25 -11.43 -0.57
C THR A 32 8.94 -12.82 -0.02
N ALA A 33 7.77 -13.37 -0.34
CA ALA A 33 7.39 -14.72 0.06
C ALA A 33 8.37 -15.76 -0.52
N TRP A 34 8.68 -15.67 -1.81
CA TRP A 34 9.66 -16.56 -2.45
C TRP A 34 11.05 -16.47 -1.80
N LEU A 35 11.51 -15.28 -1.41
CA LEU A 35 12.77 -15.12 -0.67
C LEU A 35 12.70 -15.75 0.72
N MET A 36 11.57 -15.62 1.43
CA MET A 36 11.38 -16.28 2.72
C MET A 36 11.48 -17.80 2.58
N ASP A 37 10.89 -18.37 1.53
CA ASP A 37 10.92 -19.81 1.28
C ASP A 37 12.31 -20.34 0.88
N THR A 38 13.09 -19.53 0.15
CA THR A 38 14.36 -19.97 -0.46
C THR A 38 15.61 -19.61 0.36
N VAL A 39 15.61 -18.47 1.05
CA VAL A 39 16.77 -17.99 1.84
C VAL A 39 16.43 -17.70 3.30
N GLY A 40 15.19 -18.00 3.72
CA GLY A 40 14.71 -17.78 5.08
C GLY A 40 14.45 -16.32 5.41
N ASN A 41 13.70 -16.08 6.50
CA ASN A 41 13.29 -14.74 6.93
C ASN A 41 14.47 -13.77 7.18
N ARG A 42 15.62 -14.28 7.62
CA ARG A 42 16.82 -13.45 7.81
C ARG A 42 17.40 -12.96 6.48
N GLY A 43 17.40 -13.81 5.45
CA GLY A 43 17.84 -13.46 4.10
C GLY A 43 16.86 -12.52 3.39
N ALA A 44 15.57 -12.69 3.63
CA ALA A 44 14.49 -11.88 3.06
C ALA A 44 14.21 -10.57 3.82
N HIS A 45 14.99 -10.25 4.87
CA HIS A 45 14.63 -9.20 5.81
C HIS A 45 14.46 -7.83 5.13
N THR A 46 15.28 -7.48 4.13
CA THR A 46 15.16 -6.20 3.41
C THR A 46 13.79 -6.09 2.73
N GLU A 47 13.38 -7.12 2.00
CA GLU A 47 12.11 -7.22 1.29
C GLU A 47 10.90 -7.28 2.24
N ILE A 48 11.02 -7.94 3.40
CA ILE A 48 9.99 -7.93 4.45
C ILE A 48 9.72 -6.50 4.93
N GLN A 49 10.78 -5.71 5.17
CA GLN A 49 10.62 -4.30 5.56
C GLN A 49 10.01 -3.49 4.42
N ALA A 50 10.44 -3.73 3.17
CA ALA A 50 9.94 -3.00 2.01
C ALA A 50 8.42 -3.18 1.85
N ILE A 51 7.90 -4.42 1.93
CA ILE A 51 6.44 -4.65 1.80
C ILE A 51 5.64 -4.08 2.98
N LYS A 52 6.21 -4.12 4.19
CA LYS A 52 5.56 -3.58 5.39
C LYS A 52 5.39 -2.06 5.33
N ILE A 53 6.32 -1.36 4.68
CA ILE A 53 6.26 0.09 4.46
C ILE A 53 5.34 0.41 3.26
N ALA A 54 5.59 -0.24 2.12
CA ALA A 54 5.01 0.18 0.85
C ALA A 54 3.52 -0.18 0.73
N THR A 55 3.13 -1.37 1.19
CA THR A 55 1.77 -1.89 0.96
C THR A 55 0.70 -1.07 1.69
N PRO A 56 0.80 -0.78 3.01
CA PRO A 56 -0.24 -0.02 3.70
C PRO A 56 -0.41 1.39 3.13
N ARG A 57 0.69 2.08 2.80
CA ARG A 57 0.68 3.44 2.23
C ARG A 57 -0.11 3.52 0.92
N ALA A 58 0.18 2.60 0.01
CA ALA A 58 -0.50 2.55 -1.27
C ALA A 58 -1.98 2.15 -1.14
N VAL A 59 -2.29 1.19 -0.26
CA VAL A 59 -3.67 0.78 -0.02
C VAL A 59 -4.49 1.94 0.57
N VAL A 60 -3.93 2.70 1.51
CA VAL A 60 -4.54 3.91 2.06
C VAL A 60 -4.85 4.94 0.96
N ASP A 61 -3.89 5.25 0.08
CA ASP A 61 -4.09 6.20 -1.03
C ASP A 61 -5.17 5.73 -2.02
N VAL A 62 -5.20 4.43 -2.36
CA VAL A 62 -6.25 3.87 -3.24
C VAL A 62 -7.63 3.96 -2.58
N ILE A 63 -7.74 3.63 -1.29
CA ILE A 63 -9.02 3.70 -0.56
C ILE A 63 -9.47 5.16 -0.42
N ASP A 64 -8.57 6.09 -0.13
CA ASP A 64 -8.89 7.52 0.00
C ASP A 64 -9.49 8.08 -1.29
N ARG A 65 -8.92 7.73 -2.46
CA ARG A 65 -9.49 8.07 -3.77
C ARG A 65 -10.86 7.42 -3.98
N ALA A 66 -11.05 6.18 -3.51
CA ALA A 66 -12.36 5.53 -3.57
C ALA A 66 -13.39 6.23 -2.68
N ILE A 67 -13.02 6.67 -1.47
CA ILE A 67 -13.85 7.49 -0.58
C ILE A 67 -14.28 8.77 -1.31
N GLN A 68 -13.32 9.47 -1.91
CA GLN A 68 -13.59 10.71 -2.66
C GLN A 68 -14.59 10.51 -3.80
N LEU A 69 -14.53 9.37 -4.52
CA LEU A 69 -15.48 9.04 -5.59
C LEU A 69 -16.90 8.78 -5.07
N HIS A 70 -17.05 8.29 -3.84
CA HIS A 70 -18.34 8.04 -3.19
C HIS A 70 -18.89 9.28 -2.45
N GLY A 71 -18.13 10.39 -2.40
CA GLY A 71 -18.51 11.60 -1.70
C GLY A 71 -18.78 11.34 -0.22
N ALA A 72 -19.85 11.94 0.33
CA ALA A 72 -20.24 11.73 1.72
C ALA A 72 -20.55 10.26 2.06
N GLY A 73 -20.99 9.46 1.08
CA GLY A 73 -21.18 8.02 1.27
C GLY A 73 -19.87 7.28 1.55
N GLY A 74 -18.74 7.77 1.03
CA GLY A 74 -17.43 7.15 1.27
C GLY A 74 -16.99 7.18 2.74
N VAL A 75 -17.52 8.11 3.53
CA VAL A 75 -17.27 8.22 4.97
C VAL A 75 -18.45 7.76 5.83
N SER A 76 -19.54 7.28 5.21
CA SER A 76 -20.72 6.76 5.90
C SER A 76 -20.57 5.26 6.18
N GLN A 77 -21.62 4.67 6.76
CA GLN A 77 -21.73 3.21 6.98
C GLN A 77 -22.39 2.48 5.79
N ASP A 78 -22.74 3.21 4.72
CA ASP A 78 -23.36 2.62 3.54
C ASP A 78 -22.33 1.86 2.69
N PHE A 79 -21.06 2.19 2.84
CA PHE A 79 -19.92 1.56 2.17
C PHE A 79 -18.85 1.18 3.19
N PRO A 80 -18.08 0.09 2.97
CA PRO A 80 -17.03 -0.33 3.90
C PRO A 80 -15.77 0.55 3.85
N LEU A 81 -15.77 1.64 3.08
CA LEU A 81 -14.54 2.37 2.74
C LEU A 81 -13.88 3.04 3.94
N ALA A 82 -14.67 3.63 4.85
CA ALA A 82 -14.14 4.23 6.07
C ALA A 82 -13.48 3.20 7.00
N GLU A 83 -14.09 2.02 7.15
CA GLU A 83 -13.53 0.91 7.93
C GLU A 83 -12.24 0.40 7.29
N LEU A 84 -12.25 0.18 5.97
CA LEU A 84 -11.07 -0.28 5.22
C LEU A 84 -9.91 0.73 5.34
N TYR A 85 -10.20 2.03 5.26
CA TYR A 85 -9.20 3.08 5.43
C TYR A 85 -8.57 3.02 6.83
N ALA A 86 -9.40 2.94 7.88
CA ALA A 86 -8.93 2.84 9.25
C ALA A 86 -8.09 1.57 9.48
N GLY A 87 -8.51 0.44 8.93
CA GLY A 87 -7.77 -0.82 8.96
C GLY A 87 -6.40 -0.71 8.30
N ALA A 88 -6.36 -0.21 7.06
CA ALA A 88 -5.11 -0.03 6.32
C ALA A 88 -4.17 0.97 7.02
N ARG A 89 -4.70 2.09 7.53
CA ARG A 89 -3.93 3.09 8.28
C ARG A 89 -3.35 2.53 9.57
N THR A 90 -4.07 1.61 10.22
CA THR A 90 -3.60 0.92 11.43
C THR A 90 -2.38 0.05 11.14
N LEU A 91 -2.30 -0.58 9.95
CA LEU A 91 -1.14 -1.39 9.55
C LEU A 91 0.17 -0.60 9.39
N MET A 92 0.11 0.73 9.30
CA MET A 92 1.30 1.60 9.32
C MET A 92 1.87 1.80 10.74
N ILE A 93 1.18 1.30 11.77
CA ILE A 93 1.56 1.39 13.18
C ILE A 93 1.74 -0.01 13.77
N ALA A 94 0.79 -0.90 13.49
CA ALA A 94 0.84 -2.29 13.93
C ALA A 94 2.07 -3.01 13.37
N ASP A 95 2.63 -3.93 14.17
CA ASP A 95 3.84 -4.69 13.86
C ASP A 95 5.09 -3.84 13.55
N GLY A 96 5.09 -2.59 14.04
CA GLY A 96 6.18 -1.63 13.85
C GLY A 96 5.72 -0.41 13.02
N PRO A 97 5.93 0.82 13.52
CA PRO A 97 5.70 2.01 12.73
C PRO A 97 6.59 2.05 11.49
N ASP A 98 6.09 2.64 10.41
CA ASP A 98 6.82 2.75 9.15
C ASP A 98 8.25 3.31 9.32
N GLU A 99 8.44 4.31 10.19
CA GLU A 99 9.73 4.98 10.41
C GLU A 99 10.77 4.01 11.00
N VAL A 100 10.32 3.07 11.83
CA VAL A 100 11.18 2.03 12.39
C VAL A 100 11.66 1.11 11.28
N HIS A 101 10.75 0.71 10.39
CA HIS A 101 11.09 -0.13 9.24
C HIS A 101 11.98 0.59 8.23
N GLN A 102 11.69 1.87 7.92
CA GLN A 102 12.49 2.70 7.02
C GLN A 102 13.92 2.85 7.55
N ARG A 103 14.10 3.09 8.85
CA ARG A 103 15.42 3.17 9.48
C ARG A 103 16.17 1.84 9.38
N SER A 104 15.49 0.72 9.63
CA SER A 104 16.06 -0.63 9.53
C SER A 104 16.51 -0.95 8.10
N LEU A 105 15.64 -0.67 7.12
CA LEU A 105 15.88 -0.85 5.69
C LEU A 105 17.07 0.00 5.23
N ALA A 106 17.10 1.29 5.56
CA ALA A 106 18.18 2.20 5.18
C ALA A 106 19.54 1.74 5.73
N ARG A 107 19.60 1.30 6.99
CA ARG A 107 20.84 0.76 7.58
C ARG A 107 21.34 -0.47 6.84
N ARG A 108 20.46 -1.39 6.44
CA ARG A 108 20.83 -2.60 5.69
C ARG A 108 21.28 -2.27 4.27
N GLU A 109 20.63 -1.32 3.62
CA GLU A 109 20.99 -0.89 2.28
C GLU A 109 22.39 -0.26 2.27
N LEU A 110 22.65 0.66 3.20
CA LEU A 110 23.96 1.33 3.30
C LEU A 110 25.10 0.35 3.61
N LYS A 111 24.88 -0.66 4.47
CA LYS A 111 25.91 -1.67 4.83
C LYS A 111 26.47 -2.45 3.63
N LYS A 112 25.82 -2.42 2.47
CA LYS A 112 26.35 -3.04 1.24
C LYS A 112 27.48 -2.22 0.61
N TYR A 113 27.59 -0.94 0.97
CA TYR A 113 28.47 0.03 0.32
C TYR A 113 29.46 0.72 1.28
N VAL A 114 29.22 0.65 2.60
CA VAL A 114 30.09 1.21 3.65
C VAL A 114 30.68 0.16 4.57
#